data_AF-A0A1H6FH77-F1
#
_entry.id   AF-A0A1H6FH77-F1
#
_cell.length_a   1.000
_cell.length_b   1.000
_cell.length_c   1.000
_cell.angle_alpha   90.00
_cell.angle_beta   90.00
_cell.angle_gamma   90.00
#
_symmetry.space_group_name_H-M   'P 1'
#
loop_
_entity.id
_entity.type
_entity.pdbx_description
1 polymer ?
#
loop_
_entity_poly.entity_id
_entity_poly.type
_entity_poly.pdbx_seq_one_letter_code
_entity_poly.pdbx_strand_id
1 'polypeptide(L)'
;MQRLFCLIFLSFFSLTVLAGDGAVSIKTEPRDAQVFLDGELKATSTPVVLQKVKPGKHTLEAKAGDKQANKEIFVPEDGVISVTLTLEGSAPVIPVQNMLDYYQPKRDSFETEAEFAQRKQQLREQINAAVTARKSAFQAGTATLDKAGYDINTGHFPVKVKWSEWAKELGFETQGSIEANRDEARALWREGQEKAVYVDGNLSVMLMGLDKNWLAEMAKRIKRYVAYPNGTALDMETGLLWMRCSVGQTWDGKTCQGKAKEFKWKEAKQQTANFVGYSDWRIPTIEELRTLTYCSNGEPAYFNNGKMGFKEYKAQGKPSGFDWGCAGDSSKDHEKPTIVQSVFPNTPSDWFWSGSPYAAVSSYAWYVYFYNGYDDLSYRFSNLHVRLVRDGQ
;
A
#
# COMPACT_ATOMS: atom_id res chain seq x y z
N MET A 1 -0.71 -13.56 -64.47
CA MET A 1 -0.04 -13.26 -63.19
C MET A 1 -0.87 -13.88 -62.07
N GLN A 2 -0.49 -15.08 -61.63
CA GLN A 2 -1.22 -15.88 -60.65
C GLN A 2 -0.33 -15.93 -59.40
N ARG A 3 -0.78 -15.29 -58.31
CA ARG A 3 -0.01 -15.23 -57.05
C ARG A 3 -0.24 -16.51 -56.24
N LEU A 4 0.87 -17.18 -55.97
CA LEU A 4 1.04 -18.38 -55.16
C LEU A 4 0.57 -18.11 -53.72
N PHE A 5 -0.44 -18.85 -53.25
CA PHE A 5 -0.74 -18.97 -51.81
C PHE A 5 0.07 -20.15 -51.28
N CYS A 6 1.03 -19.88 -50.39
CA CYS A 6 1.80 -20.88 -49.68
C CYS A 6 0.91 -21.46 -48.56
N LEU A 7 0.33 -22.63 -48.81
CA LEU A 7 -0.35 -23.44 -47.79
C LEU A 7 0.70 -24.05 -46.86
N ILE A 8 0.82 -23.51 -45.65
CA ILE A 8 1.56 -24.14 -44.56
C ILE A 8 0.79 -25.39 -44.16
N PHE A 9 1.37 -26.56 -44.44
CA PHE A 9 0.90 -27.86 -43.97
C PHE A 9 0.83 -27.86 -42.44
N LEU A 10 -0.38 -27.79 -41.89
CA LEU A 10 -0.66 -28.22 -40.52
C LEU A 10 -0.55 -29.75 -40.51
N SER A 11 0.62 -30.26 -40.16
CA SER A 11 0.78 -31.68 -39.81
C SER A 11 -0.06 -31.97 -38.57
N PHE A 12 -1.26 -32.53 -38.77
CA PHE A 12 -2.03 -33.13 -37.69
C PHE A 12 -1.30 -34.40 -37.23
N PHE A 13 -0.45 -34.26 -36.21
CA PHE A 13 -0.03 -35.40 -35.39
C PHE A 13 -1.28 -35.88 -34.65
N SER A 14 -1.79 -37.05 -35.02
CA SER A 14 -2.80 -37.76 -34.24
C SER A 14 -2.19 -38.12 -32.90
N LEU A 15 -2.66 -37.49 -31.83
CA LEU A 15 -2.14 -37.64 -30.46
C LEU A 15 -2.90 -38.78 -29.78
N THR A 16 -2.32 -39.97 -29.72
CA THR A 16 -2.86 -41.08 -28.91
C THR A 16 -2.35 -40.92 -27.47
N VAL A 17 -3.23 -40.52 -26.56
CA VAL A 17 -2.98 -40.53 -25.11
C VAL A 17 -3.31 -41.94 -24.60
N LEU A 18 -2.40 -42.56 -23.83
CA LEU A 18 -2.64 -43.85 -23.18
C LEU A 18 -3.48 -43.65 -21.92
N ALA A 19 -4.39 -44.58 -21.62
CA ALA A 19 -5.25 -44.53 -20.44
C ALA A 19 -4.43 -44.41 -19.14
N GLY A 20 -4.68 -43.36 -18.35
CA GLY A 20 -4.06 -43.05 -17.07
C GLY A 20 -3.04 -41.90 -17.09
N ASP A 21 -2.70 -41.35 -18.27
CA ASP A 21 -1.69 -40.30 -18.45
C ASP A 21 -2.32 -39.03 -19.06
N GLY A 22 -1.92 -37.84 -18.58
CA GLY A 22 -2.33 -36.55 -19.17
C GLY A 22 -1.29 -35.96 -20.14
N ALA A 23 -1.65 -34.89 -20.85
CA ALA A 23 -0.73 -34.13 -21.69
C ALA A 23 -0.85 -32.62 -21.50
N VAL A 24 0.26 -31.91 -21.70
CA VAL A 24 0.36 -30.45 -21.52
C VAL A 24 0.97 -29.82 -22.77
N SER A 25 0.20 -28.99 -23.46
CA SER A 25 0.66 -28.13 -24.56
C SER A 25 1.10 -26.78 -24.03
N ILE A 26 2.32 -26.35 -24.33
CA ILE A 26 2.98 -25.20 -23.71
C ILE A 26 3.46 -24.26 -24.79
N LYS A 27 3.15 -22.97 -24.65
CA LYS A 27 3.63 -21.86 -25.48
C LYS A 27 4.27 -20.79 -24.62
N THR A 28 5.39 -20.23 -25.05
CA THR A 28 6.08 -19.14 -24.37
C THR A 28 6.29 -17.94 -25.28
N GLU A 29 6.35 -16.75 -24.69
CA GLU A 29 6.87 -15.54 -25.33
C GLU A 29 7.98 -14.97 -24.42
N PRO A 30 9.26 -14.97 -24.83
CA PRO A 30 9.76 -15.41 -26.14
C PRO A 30 9.79 -16.94 -26.30
N ARG A 31 9.89 -17.41 -27.55
CA ARG A 31 9.77 -18.85 -27.91
C ARG A 31 10.99 -19.69 -27.55
N ASP A 32 12.13 -19.08 -27.30
CA ASP A 32 13.40 -19.72 -26.95
C ASP A 32 13.52 -20.02 -25.43
N ALA A 33 12.39 -20.02 -24.72
CA ALA A 33 12.38 -20.32 -23.30
C ALA A 33 12.62 -21.81 -23.01
N GLN A 34 13.46 -22.07 -22.02
CA GLN A 34 13.59 -23.37 -21.36
C GLN A 34 12.36 -23.62 -20.48
N VAL A 35 11.73 -24.78 -20.64
CA VAL A 35 10.52 -25.19 -19.91
C VAL A 35 10.86 -26.29 -18.93
N PHE A 36 10.48 -26.10 -17.66
CA PHE A 36 10.64 -27.06 -16.59
C PHE A 36 9.27 -27.49 -16.05
N LEU A 37 9.11 -28.79 -15.80
CA LEU A 37 7.93 -29.34 -15.12
C LEU A 37 8.40 -30.00 -13.82
N ASP A 38 7.88 -29.53 -12.69
CA ASP A 38 8.28 -29.93 -11.34
C ASP A 38 9.81 -29.85 -11.10
N GLY A 39 10.43 -28.81 -11.65
CA GLY A 39 11.87 -28.55 -11.55
C GLY A 39 12.74 -29.31 -12.54
N GLU A 40 12.18 -30.22 -13.35
CA GLU A 40 12.92 -30.97 -14.36
C GLU A 40 12.81 -30.31 -15.75
N LEU A 41 13.94 -30.11 -16.43
CA LEU A 41 13.96 -29.53 -17.78
C LEU A 41 13.28 -30.47 -18.79
N LYS A 42 12.22 -30.00 -19.44
CA LYS A 42 11.45 -30.77 -20.43
C LYS A 42 11.63 -30.29 -21.86
N ALA A 43 11.92 -29.01 -22.07
CA ALA A 43 12.16 -28.45 -23.40
C ALA A 43 13.06 -27.22 -23.34
N THR A 44 13.73 -26.90 -24.44
CA THR A 44 14.58 -25.70 -24.57
C THR A 44 14.01 -24.64 -25.52
N SER A 45 12.80 -24.87 -26.05
CA SER A 45 12.06 -23.96 -26.92
C SER A 45 10.59 -24.37 -26.98
N THR A 46 9.70 -23.45 -27.35
CA THR A 46 8.26 -23.68 -27.47
C THR A 46 7.72 -23.20 -28.85
N PRO A 47 6.55 -23.69 -29.32
CA PRO A 47 5.58 -24.58 -28.66
C PRO A 47 6.11 -26.01 -28.41
N VAL A 48 5.74 -26.62 -27.29
CA VAL A 48 6.04 -28.03 -26.97
C VAL A 48 4.82 -28.73 -26.37
N VAL A 49 4.65 -30.02 -26.64
CA VAL A 49 3.63 -30.85 -25.99
C VAL A 49 4.32 -31.92 -25.16
N LEU A 50 4.11 -31.89 -23.84
CA LEU A 50 4.58 -32.90 -22.91
C LEU A 50 3.51 -34.00 -22.80
N GLN A 51 3.88 -35.23 -23.10
CA GLN A 51 3.03 -36.41 -22.94
C GLN A 51 3.40 -37.18 -21.68
N LYS A 52 2.51 -38.06 -21.21
CA LYS A 52 2.73 -38.91 -20.03
C LYS A 52 2.97 -38.10 -18.76
N VAL A 53 2.25 -36.98 -18.65
CA VAL A 53 2.26 -36.17 -17.44
C VAL A 53 1.27 -36.79 -16.47
N LYS A 54 1.73 -37.05 -15.24
CA LYS A 54 0.86 -37.64 -14.22
C LYS A 54 -0.38 -36.75 -13.99
N PRO A 55 -1.56 -37.32 -13.75
CA PRO A 55 -2.70 -36.52 -13.33
C PRO A 55 -2.44 -35.88 -11.95
N GLY A 56 -2.83 -34.63 -11.78
CA GLY A 56 -2.67 -33.89 -10.52
C GLY A 56 -2.09 -32.49 -10.67
N LYS A 57 -1.65 -31.92 -9.55
CA LYS A 57 -1.02 -30.59 -9.51
C LYS A 57 0.44 -30.68 -9.92
N HIS A 58 0.86 -29.79 -10.81
CA HIS A 58 2.24 -29.66 -11.27
C HIS A 58 2.67 -28.19 -11.26
N THR A 59 3.97 -27.96 -11.09
CA THR A 59 4.58 -26.63 -11.22
C THR A 59 5.25 -26.50 -12.58
N LEU A 60 4.80 -25.54 -13.38
CA LEU A 60 5.38 -25.24 -14.67
C LEU A 60 6.24 -23.97 -14.56
N GLU A 61 7.51 -24.04 -14.96
CA GLU A 61 8.42 -22.88 -15.04
C GLU A 61 8.92 -22.69 -16.47
N ALA A 62 9.11 -21.43 -16.88
CA ALA A 62 9.76 -21.08 -18.14
C ALA A 62 10.82 -20.00 -17.92
N LYS A 63 12.00 -20.13 -18.54
CA LYS A 63 13.15 -19.22 -18.39
C LYS A 63 13.80 -18.89 -19.74
N ALA A 64 14.05 -17.61 -20.02
CA ALA A 64 14.75 -17.13 -21.22
C ALA A 64 15.59 -15.91 -20.87
N GLY A 65 16.91 -16.06 -20.80
CA GLY A 65 17.81 -14.98 -20.34
C GLY A 65 17.49 -14.55 -18.90
N ASP A 66 17.22 -13.27 -18.70
CA ASP A 66 16.79 -12.67 -17.42
C ASP A 66 15.26 -12.75 -17.20
N LYS A 67 14.51 -13.31 -18.17
CA LYS A 67 13.06 -13.41 -18.11
C LYS A 67 12.62 -14.76 -17.58
N GLN A 68 11.58 -14.76 -16.75
CA GLN A 68 11.01 -16.00 -16.22
C GLN A 68 9.51 -15.90 -15.96
N ALA A 69 8.84 -17.05 -15.91
CA ALA A 69 7.45 -17.17 -15.49
C ALA A 69 7.26 -18.53 -14.77
N ASN A 70 6.35 -18.57 -13.79
CA ASN A 70 5.92 -19.82 -13.15
C ASN A 70 4.39 -19.88 -13.09
N LYS A 71 3.84 -21.10 -13.08
CA LYS A 71 2.41 -21.33 -12.97
C LYS A 71 2.11 -22.72 -12.41
N GLU A 72 1.25 -22.78 -11.40
CA GLU A 72 0.63 -24.06 -11.00
C GLU A 72 -0.44 -24.46 -12.01
N ILE A 73 -0.36 -25.71 -12.46
CA ILE A 73 -1.30 -26.30 -13.43
C ILE A 73 -1.90 -27.56 -12.83
N PHE A 74 -3.16 -27.83 -13.18
CA PHE A 74 -3.82 -29.09 -12.83
C PHE A 74 -4.00 -29.91 -14.11
N VAL A 75 -3.36 -31.07 -14.16
CA VAL A 75 -3.43 -32.00 -15.29
C VAL A 75 -4.53 -33.01 -15.02
N PRO A 76 -5.61 -33.03 -15.81
CA PRO A 76 -6.68 -34.02 -15.66
C PRO A 76 -6.24 -35.40 -16.17
N GLU A 77 -6.88 -36.46 -15.66
CA GLU A 77 -6.74 -37.82 -16.19
C GLU A 77 -7.25 -37.87 -17.64
N ASP A 78 -6.47 -38.49 -18.54
CA ASP A 78 -6.75 -38.65 -19.97
C ASP A 78 -7.04 -37.35 -20.76
N GLY A 79 -6.65 -36.18 -20.22
CA GLY A 79 -6.93 -34.88 -20.83
C GLY A 79 -5.68 -34.11 -21.28
N VAL A 80 -5.88 -33.21 -22.25
CA VAL A 80 -4.85 -32.29 -22.73
C VAL A 80 -5.16 -30.87 -22.25
N ILE A 81 -4.22 -30.25 -21.53
CA ILE A 81 -4.32 -28.83 -21.16
C ILE A 81 -3.40 -27.98 -22.05
N SER A 82 -3.82 -26.76 -22.35
CA SER A 82 -3.01 -25.78 -23.10
C SER A 82 -2.67 -24.59 -22.22
N VAL A 83 -1.39 -24.26 -22.13
CA VAL A 83 -0.85 -23.22 -21.26
C VAL A 83 0.03 -22.28 -22.08
N THR A 84 -0.25 -20.98 -21.99
CA THR A 84 0.60 -19.93 -22.56
C THR A 84 1.25 -19.16 -21.41
N LEU A 85 2.57 -18.99 -21.46
CA LEU A 85 3.36 -18.21 -20.52
C LEU A 85 4.00 -17.02 -21.24
N THR A 86 3.76 -15.81 -20.76
CA THR A 86 4.53 -14.64 -21.18
C THR A 86 5.63 -14.44 -20.14
N LEU A 87 6.89 -14.47 -20.56
CA LEU A 87 8.02 -14.31 -19.66
C LEU A 87 8.30 -12.83 -19.48
N GLU A 88 8.38 -12.42 -18.22
CA GLU A 88 8.72 -11.05 -17.85
C GLU A 88 10.16 -11.01 -17.38
N GLY A 89 10.90 -9.98 -17.80
CA GLY A 89 12.27 -9.74 -17.33
C GLY A 89 12.29 -9.37 -15.86
N SER A 90 13.46 -9.47 -15.23
CA SER A 90 13.66 -8.83 -13.93
C SER A 90 13.32 -7.34 -14.07
N ALA A 91 12.45 -6.81 -13.21
CA ALA A 91 12.10 -5.40 -13.23
C ALA A 91 13.40 -4.57 -13.23
N PRO A 92 13.55 -3.58 -14.14
CA PRO A 92 14.77 -2.80 -14.21
C PRO A 92 15.06 -2.20 -12.84
N VAL A 93 16.30 -2.38 -12.35
CA VAL A 93 16.71 -1.82 -11.07
C VAL A 93 16.70 -0.31 -11.19
N ILE A 94 15.90 0.36 -10.36
CA ILE A 94 15.78 1.81 -10.38
C ILE A 94 16.92 2.31 -9.51
N PRO A 95 17.88 3.06 -10.06
CA PRO A 95 18.89 3.69 -9.24
C PRO A 95 18.19 4.75 -8.38
N VAL A 96 18.34 4.64 -7.07
CA VAL A 96 17.91 5.66 -6.12
C VAL A 96 19.10 6.15 -5.32
N GLN A 97 19.05 7.41 -4.92
CA GLN A 97 20.16 8.09 -4.28
C GLN A 97 20.15 7.89 -2.76
N ASN A 98 18.96 7.83 -2.15
CA ASN A 98 18.77 7.58 -0.71
C ASN A 98 17.81 6.40 -0.47
N MET A 99 17.98 5.74 0.67
CA MET A 99 17.09 4.68 1.15
C MET A 99 15.65 5.18 1.33
N LEU A 100 15.44 6.44 1.72
CA LEU A 100 14.08 6.98 1.89
C LEU A 100 13.30 7.03 0.56
N ASP A 101 13.98 7.28 -0.56
CA ASP A 101 13.37 7.37 -1.90
C ASP A 101 12.77 6.03 -2.36
N TYR A 102 13.25 4.90 -1.82
CA TYR A 102 12.63 3.59 -2.06
C TYR A 102 11.21 3.54 -1.48
N TYR A 103 11.03 4.04 -0.26
CA TYR A 103 9.78 3.90 0.49
C TYR A 103 8.83 5.09 0.31
N GLN A 104 9.37 6.29 0.09
CA GLN A 104 8.62 7.53 -0.08
C GLN A 104 9.03 8.24 -1.38
N PRO A 105 8.93 7.58 -2.56
CA PRO A 105 9.32 8.21 -3.81
C PRO A 105 8.44 9.42 -4.09
N LYS A 106 9.06 10.55 -4.42
CA LYS A 106 8.34 11.74 -4.91
C LYS A 106 8.09 11.62 -6.40
N ARG A 107 6.92 12.11 -6.84
CA ARG A 107 6.59 12.19 -8.26
C ARG A 107 7.42 13.30 -8.89
N ASP A 108 8.04 13.00 -10.03
CA ASP A 108 8.77 13.99 -10.80
C ASP A 108 7.80 14.89 -11.61
N SER A 109 8.16 16.15 -11.83
CA SER A 109 7.34 17.11 -12.60
C SER A 109 7.07 16.69 -14.04
N PHE A 110 7.93 15.85 -14.62
CA PHE A 110 7.83 15.34 -15.99
C PHE A 110 7.13 13.97 -16.06
N GLU A 111 6.82 13.36 -14.92
CA GLU A 111 6.23 12.03 -14.85
C GLU A 111 4.69 12.12 -14.84
N THR A 112 4.04 11.31 -15.67
CA THR A 112 2.58 11.12 -15.60
C THR A 112 2.19 10.34 -14.34
N GLU A 113 0.92 10.39 -13.96
CA GLU A 113 0.40 9.64 -12.81
C GLU A 113 0.57 8.12 -12.98
N ALA A 114 0.40 7.62 -14.21
CA ALA A 114 0.56 6.21 -14.53
C ALA A 114 2.03 5.77 -14.46
N GLU A 115 2.96 6.58 -14.99
CA GLU A 115 4.40 6.31 -14.91
C GLU A 115 4.86 6.31 -13.44
N PHE A 116 4.38 7.26 -12.64
CA PHE A 116 4.70 7.32 -11.22
C PHE A 116 4.17 6.10 -10.46
N ALA A 117 2.93 5.67 -10.74
CA ALA A 117 2.36 4.47 -10.15
C ALA A 117 3.18 3.22 -10.51
N GLN A 118 3.63 3.10 -11.76
CA GLN A 118 4.47 2.00 -12.21
C GLN A 118 5.84 2.02 -11.51
N ARG A 119 6.48 3.19 -11.40
CA ARG A 119 7.76 3.34 -10.70
C ARG A 119 7.64 2.99 -9.22
N LYS A 120 6.56 3.42 -8.54
CA LYS A 120 6.25 3.03 -7.15
C LYS A 120 6.18 1.51 -6.99
N GLN A 121 5.50 0.83 -7.92
CA GLN A 121 5.37 -0.62 -7.88
C GLN A 121 6.74 -1.33 -8.08
N GLN A 122 7.55 -0.86 -9.02
CA GLN A 122 8.90 -1.40 -9.26
C GLN A 122 9.85 -1.20 -8.06
N LEU A 123 9.83 -0.03 -7.42
CA LEU A 123 10.62 0.21 -6.20
C LEU A 123 10.22 -0.75 -5.08
N ARG A 124 8.91 -0.98 -4.90
CA ARG A 124 8.39 -1.93 -3.90
C ARG A 124 8.86 -3.36 -4.15
N GLU A 125 8.86 -3.81 -5.40
CA GLU A 125 9.38 -5.13 -5.77
C GLU A 125 10.89 -5.23 -5.51
N GLN A 126 11.66 -4.18 -5.79
CA GLN A 126 13.09 -4.13 -5.50
C GLN A 126 13.39 -4.21 -3.99
N ILE A 127 12.64 -3.48 -3.16
CA ILE A 127 12.76 -3.56 -1.70
C ILE A 127 12.47 -4.99 -1.24
N ASN A 128 11.33 -5.56 -1.68
CA ASN A 128 10.93 -6.90 -1.28
C ASN A 128 11.97 -7.95 -1.66
N ALA A 129 12.54 -7.86 -2.86
CA ALA A 129 13.62 -8.73 -3.31
C ALA A 129 14.90 -8.54 -2.47
N ALA A 130 15.28 -7.30 -2.18
CA ALA A 130 16.46 -7.00 -1.37
C ALA A 130 16.34 -7.46 0.09
N VAL A 131 15.16 -7.29 0.69
CA VAL A 131 14.83 -7.77 2.03
C VAL A 131 14.82 -9.30 2.09
N THR A 132 14.22 -9.95 1.08
CA THR A 132 14.25 -11.42 0.96
C THR A 132 15.67 -11.96 0.83
N ALA A 133 16.51 -11.29 0.04
CA ALA A 133 17.93 -11.60 -0.10
C ALA A 133 18.79 -11.14 1.10
N ARG A 134 18.18 -10.54 2.13
CA ARG A 134 18.82 -10.04 3.36
C ARG A 134 20.00 -9.10 3.08
N LYS A 135 19.90 -8.27 2.04
CA LYS A 135 20.95 -7.31 1.68
C LYS A 135 21.19 -6.34 2.84
N SER A 136 22.44 -6.22 3.28
CA SER A 136 22.82 -5.39 4.44
C SER A 136 22.40 -3.92 4.31
N ALA A 137 22.40 -3.37 3.09
CA ALA A 137 21.95 -2.01 2.82
C ALA A 137 20.47 -1.76 3.20
N PHE A 138 19.63 -2.81 3.19
CA PHE A 138 18.21 -2.74 3.53
C PHE A 138 17.91 -3.14 4.97
N GLN A 139 18.93 -3.42 5.78
CA GLN A 139 18.73 -3.64 7.20
C GLN A 139 18.34 -2.31 7.87
N ALA A 140 17.10 -2.27 8.36
CA ALA A 140 16.49 -1.11 9.01
C ALA A 140 16.88 -0.99 10.48
N GLY A 141 17.33 -2.08 11.11
CA GLY A 141 17.77 -2.01 12.49
C GLY A 141 18.17 -3.36 13.07
N THR A 142 18.34 -3.36 14.38
CA THR A 142 18.63 -4.56 15.16
C THR A 142 17.68 -4.62 16.35
N ALA A 143 16.97 -5.74 16.49
CA ALA A 143 16.06 -5.98 17.60
C ALA A 143 16.72 -6.81 18.70
N THR A 144 16.36 -6.53 19.95
CA THR A 144 16.82 -7.21 21.15
C THR A 144 15.64 -7.55 22.05
N LEU A 145 15.51 -8.80 22.46
CA LEU A 145 14.41 -9.25 23.33
C LEU A 145 14.67 -8.85 24.79
N ASP A 146 13.73 -8.17 25.42
CA ASP A 146 13.79 -7.77 26.82
C ASP A 146 13.14 -8.84 27.71
N LYS A 147 13.99 -9.72 28.25
CA LYS A 147 13.56 -10.85 29.09
C LYS A 147 12.88 -10.42 30.38
N ALA A 148 13.26 -9.28 30.94
CA ALA A 148 12.75 -8.84 32.24
C ALA A 148 11.32 -8.31 32.13
N GLY A 149 10.88 -7.93 30.93
CA GLY A 149 9.57 -7.36 30.68
C GLY A 149 8.47 -8.35 30.29
N TYR A 150 8.64 -9.66 30.49
CA TYR A 150 7.60 -10.64 30.19
C TYR A 150 6.31 -10.34 30.95
N ASP A 151 5.20 -10.14 30.23
CA ASP A 151 3.88 -9.98 30.81
C ASP A 151 3.18 -11.33 30.87
N ILE A 152 2.96 -11.83 32.09
CA ILE A 152 2.32 -13.13 32.32
C ILE A 152 0.82 -13.15 31.95
N ASN A 153 0.14 -11.99 32.01
CA ASN A 153 -1.29 -11.92 31.71
C ASN A 153 -1.55 -11.97 30.22
N THR A 154 -0.64 -11.40 29.44
CA THR A 154 -0.78 -11.30 27.99
C THR A 154 0.10 -12.31 27.24
N GLY A 155 1.10 -12.89 27.91
CA GLY A 155 2.00 -13.89 27.34
C GLY A 155 3.10 -13.29 26.44
N HIS A 156 3.38 -12.00 26.55
CA HIS A 156 4.23 -11.24 25.62
C HIS A 156 5.60 -10.87 26.19
N PHE A 157 6.60 -10.78 25.29
CA PHE A 157 7.92 -10.22 25.57
C PHE A 157 8.12 -8.88 24.85
N PRO A 158 8.54 -7.82 25.53
CA PRO A 158 8.94 -6.58 24.85
C PRO A 158 10.22 -6.81 24.05
N VAL A 159 10.34 -6.12 22.91
CA VAL A 159 11.54 -6.19 22.05
C VAL A 159 11.97 -4.80 21.65
N LYS A 160 13.18 -4.42 22.04
CA LYS A 160 13.75 -3.11 21.73
C LYS A 160 14.41 -3.14 20.36
N VAL A 161 14.01 -2.22 19.48
CA VAL A 161 14.60 -2.08 18.15
C VAL A 161 15.50 -0.86 18.10
N LYS A 162 16.78 -1.08 17.81
CA LYS A 162 17.74 -0.03 17.47
C LYS A 162 17.69 0.20 15.96
N TRP A 163 17.01 1.26 15.55
CA TRP A 163 16.88 1.66 14.14
C TRP A 163 18.16 2.28 13.58
N SER A 164 18.40 2.03 12.29
CA SER A 164 19.34 2.79 11.47
C SER A 164 18.85 4.24 11.30
N GLU A 165 19.74 5.15 10.93
CA GLU A 165 19.37 6.56 10.73
C GLU A 165 18.26 6.73 9.67
N TRP A 166 18.40 6.05 8.53
CA TRP A 166 17.38 6.11 7.47
C TRP A 166 16.03 5.55 7.91
N ALA A 167 16.01 4.53 8.77
CA ALA A 167 14.75 3.95 9.24
C ALA A 167 14.03 4.86 10.24
N LYS A 168 14.75 5.70 10.99
CA LYS A 168 14.13 6.72 11.85
C LYS A 168 13.39 7.77 11.04
N GLU A 169 13.87 8.08 9.83
CA GLU A 169 13.21 9.02 8.91
C GLU A 169 11.85 8.49 8.41
N LEU A 170 11.61 7.18 8.46
CA LEU A 170 10.30 6.57 8.21
C LEU A 170 9.31 6.77 9.38
N GLY A 171 9.74 7.40 10.48
CA GLY A 171 8.89 7.65 11.64
C GLY A 171 8.76 6.48 12.60
N PHE A 172 9.62 5.45 12.49
CA PHE A 172 9.65 4.35 13.45
C PHE A 172 10.24 4.83 14.80
N GLU A 173 9.53 4.54 15.90
CA GLU A 173 9.98 4.90 17.25
C GLU A 173 11.16 4.05 17.72
N THR A 174 12.04 4.60 18.55
CA THR A 174 13.21 3.90 19.13
C THR A 174 12.88 2.71 20.02
N GLN A 175 11.61 2.51 20.35
CA GLN A 175 11.13 1.39 21.14
C GLN A 175 9.84 0.86 20.49
N GLY A 176 9.80 -0.44 20.24
CA GLY A 176 8.60 -1.16 19.85
C GLY A 176 8.34 -2.28 20.84
N SER A 177 7.20 -2.94 20.75
CA SER A 177 6.94 -4.21 21.41
C SER A 177 6.54 -5.21 20.34
N ILE A 178 7.05 -6.43 20.42
CA ILE A 178 6.67 -7.51 19.50
C ILE A 178 5.90 -8.51 20.32
N GLU A 179 4.69 -8.86 19.88
CA GLU A 179 3.99 -9.98 20.47
C GLU A 179 4.74 -11.26 20.08
N ALA A 180 5.52 -11.80 21.01
CA ALA A 180 6.19 -13.09 20.86
C ALA A 180 5.79 -13.97 22.04
N ASN A 181 5.19 -15.13 21.73
CA ASN A 181 4.89 -16.11 22.76
C ASN A 181 6.18 -16.79 23.27
N ARG A 182 6.06 -17.65 24.27
CA ARG A 182 7.21 -18.27 24.96
C ARG A 182 8.11 -19.09 24.04
N ASP A 183 7.56 -19.75 23.03
CA ASP A 183 8.34 -20.59 22.10
C ASP A 183 9.08 -19.72 21.07
N GLU A 184 8.46 -18.64 20.61
CA GLU A 184 9.08 -17.63 19.73
C GLU A 184 10.19 -16.85 20.44
N ALA A 185 9.95 -16.44 21.69
CA ALA A 185 10.98 -15.81 22.53
C ALA A 185 12.17 -16.74 22.77
N ARG A 186 11.92 -18.04 22.89
CA ARG A 186 12.97 -19.06 23.01
C ARG A 186 13.74 -19.23 21.69
N ALA A 187 13.07 -19.20 20.54
CA ALA A 187 13.71 -19.25 19.23
C ALA A 187 14.58 -18.00 18.98
N LEU A 188 14.07 -16.81 19.31
CA LEU A 188 14.83 -15.55 19.24
C LEU A 188 16.13 -15.60 20.03
N TRP A 189 16.13 -16.26 21.19
CA TRP A 189 17.30 -16.35 22.06
C TRP A 189 18.37 -17.35 21.60
N ARG A 190 18.00 -18.43 20.89
CA ARG A 190 18.95 -19.48 20.50
C ARG A 190 19.96 -19.03 19.45
N GLU A 191 19.65 -18.00 18.68
CA GLU A 191 20.43 -17.56 17.52
C GLU A 191 21.24 -16.27 17.76
N GLY A 192 21.42 -15.86 19.03
CA GLY A 192 22.08 -14.61 19.40
C GLY A 192 21.09 -13.56 19.89
N GLN A 193 21.53 -12.68 20.81
CA GLN A 193 20.65 -11.70 21.48
C GLN A 193 20.07 -10.64 20.52
N GLU A 194 20.64 -10.52 19.34
CA GLU A 194 20.36 -9.47 18.36
C GLU A 194 19.87 -10.06 17.04
N LYS A 195 18.80 -9.47 16.50
CA LYS A 195 18.15 -9.90 15.27
C LYS A 195 18.05 -8.78 14.26
N ALA A 196 18.37 -9.05 13.01
CA ALA A 196 18.25 -8.07 11.94
C ALA A 196 16.77 -7.74 11.67
N VAL A 197 16.49 -6.45 11.59
CA VAL A 197 15.18 -5.89 11.26
C VAL A 197 15.24 -5.33 9.86
N TYR A 198 14.25 -5.65 9.06
CA TYR A 198 14.06 -5.12 7.71
C TYR A 198 12.70 -4.45 7.61
N VAL A 199 12.51 -3.61 6.60
CA VAL A 199 11.23 -3.00 6.28
C VAL A 199 10.94 -3.35 4.84
N ASP A 200 9.81 -4.01 4.57
CA ASP A 200 9.45 -4.42 3.22
C ASP A 200 8.87 -3.23 2.42
N GLY A 201 8.64 -3.40 1.12
CA GLY A 201 8.07 -2.34 0.29
C GLY A 201 6.60 -2.02 0.61
N ASN A 202 5.98 -2.71 1.58
CA ASN A 202 4.69 -2.35 2.18
C ASN A 202 4.84 -1.52 3.45
N LEU A 203 6.08 -1.19 3.85
CA LEU A 203 6.41 -0.63 5.15
C LEU A 203 6.08 -1.58 6.32
N SER A 204 5.97 -2.88 6.05
CA SER A 204 5.88 -3.90 7.09
C SER A 204 7.26 -4.16 7.64
N VAL A 205 7.41 -4.05 8.95
CA VAL A 205 8.67 -4.39 9.57
C VAL A 205 8.78 -5.94 9.64
N MET A 206 9.96 -6.47 9.36
CA MET A 206 10.24 -7.90 9.36
C MET A 206 11.43 -8.21 10.26
N LEU A 207 11.27 -9.18 11.15
CA LEU A 207 12.33 -9.66 12.03
C LEU A 207 12.86 -11.00 11.50
N MET A 208 14.11 -11.04 11.04
CA MET A 208 14.68 -12.26 10.45
C MET A 208 15.04 -13.28 11.53
N GLY A 209 14.71 -14.57 11.29
CA GLY A 209 14.91 -15.67 12.25
C GLY A 209 13.64 -16.12 12.98
N LEU A 210 12.50 -15.52 12.66
CA LEU A 210 11.17 -16.05 12.94
C LEU A 210 10.38 -15.94 11.63
N ASP A 211 10.05 -17.04 10.95
CA ASP A 211 9.43 -17.04 9.62
C ASP A 211 7.96 -16.56 9.61
N LYS A 212 7.61 -15.48 10.32
CA LYS A 212 6.30 -14.79 10.19
C LYS A 212 6.49 -13.26 10.08
N ASN A 213 5.51 -12.59 9.46
CA ASN A 213 5.41 -11.13 9.37
C ASN A 213 4.97 -10.53 10.72
N TRP A 214 5.87 -10.53 11.70
CA TRP A 214 5.54 -10.26 13.10
C TRP A 214 5.25 -8.80 13.46
N LEU A 215 5.66 -7.82 12.65
CA LEU A 215 5.55 -6.39 13.00
C LEU A 215 4.49 -5.65 12.18
N ALA A 216 3.40 -6.34 11.85
CA ALA A 216 2.19 -5.71 11.29
C ALA A 216 1.61 -4.59 12.18
N GLU A 217 2.09 -4.48 13.43
CA GLU A 217 1.71 -3.47 14.44
C GLU A 217 2.55 -2.17 14.37
N MET A 218 3.69 -2.13 13.67
CA MET A 218 4.58 -0.95 13.66
C MET A 218 4.31 0.06 12.55
N ALA A 219 3.66 -0.36 11.47
CA ALA A 219 3.12 0.51 10.44
C ALA A 219 2.11 -0.33 9.65
N LYS A 220 0.85 0.08 9.67
CA LYS A 220 -0.22 -0.68 9.02
C LYS A 220 -0.64 0.04 7.76
N ARG A 221 -0.44 -0.61 6.61
CA ARG A 221 -1.08 -0.15 5.38
C ARG A 221 -2.58 -0.40 5.47
N ILE A 222 -3.35 0.69 5.49
CA ILE A 222 -4.80 0.69 5.51
C ILE A 222 -5.27 1.49 4.31
N LYS A 223 -5.76 0.79 3.29
CA LYS A 223 -6.14 1.41 1.99
C LYS A 223 -4.93 2.17 1.40
N ARG A 224 -5.04 3.48 1.21
CA ARG A 224 -3.96 4.35 0.69
C ARG A 224 -2.98 4.84 1.76
N TYR A 225 -3.29 4.66 3.03
CA TYR A 225 -2.49 5.20 4.13
C TYR A 225 -1.57 4.15 4.72
N VAL A 226 -0.43 4.60 5.23
CA VAL A 226 0.39 3.85 6.18
C VAL A 226 0.23 4.54 7.53
N ALA A 227 -0.46 3.88 8.45
CA ALA A 227 -0.72 4.38 9.79
C ALA A 227 0.39 3.92 10.74
N TYR A 228 1.11 4.87 11.34
CA TYR A 228 2.17 4.63 12.30
C TYR A 228 1.64 4.62 13.74
N PRO A 229 2.28 3.85 14.65
CA PRO A 229 1.92 3.75 16.07
C PRO A 229 2.21 5.04 16.83
N ASN A 230 3.04 5.93 16.28
CA ASN A 230 3.36 7.25 16.85
C ASN A 230 2.24 8.29 16.65
N GLY A 231 1.10 7.92 16.06
CA GLY A 231 -0.03 8.82 15.84
C GLY A 231 0.04 9.63 14.54
N THR A 232 0.90 9.25 13.59
CA THR A 232 0.94 9.82 12.23
C THR A 232 0.47 8.85 11.16
N ALA A 233 0.04 9.35 10.01
CA ALA A 233 -0.37 8.56 8.87
C ALA A 233 0.18 9.15 7.57
N LEU A 234 0.97 8.38 6.84
CA LEU A 234 1.48 8.76 5.52
C LEU A 234 0.44 8.40 4.45
N ASP A 235 0.02 9.39 3.68
CA ASP A 235 -0.77 9.18 2.48
C ASP A 235 0.16 8.82 1.31
N MET A 236 0.15 7.55 0.89
CA MET A 236 1.06 7.02 -0.15
C MET A 236 0.79 7.56 -1.56
N GLU A 237 -0.30 8.30 -1.73
CA GLU A 237 -0.69 8.84 -3.02
C GLU A 237 -0.30 10.31 -3.15
N THR A 238 -0.46 11.10 -2.09
CA THR A 238 -0.07 12.52 -2.07
C THR A 238 1.34 12.74 -1.52
N GLY A 239 1.90 11.75 -0.81
CA GLY A 239 3.12 11.90 -0.05
C GLY A 239 2.96 12.78 1.19
N LEU A 240 1.74 13.12 1.61
CA LEU A 240 1.52 13.96 2.80
C LEU A 240 1.52 13.13 4.08
N LEU A 241 2.18 13.63 5.11
CA LEU A 241 2.13 13.04 6.45
C LEU A 241 1.08 13.79 7.29
N TRP A 242 0.12 13.04 7.82
CA TRP A 242 -0.99 13.58 8.59
C TRP A 242 -0.86 13.25 10.08
N MET A 243 -1.25 14.19 10.95
CA MET A 243 -1.58 13.82 12.33
C MET A 243 -2.88 13.00 12.32
N ARG A 244 -2.88 11.84 12.98
CA ARG A 244 -4.07 10.96 13.09
C ARG A 244 -5.15 11.54 13.99
N CYS A 245 -4.78 12.40 14.94
CA CYS A 245 -5.72 13.13 15.79
C CYS A 245 -6.03 14.53 15.28
N SER A 246 -7.26 14.99 15.53
CA SER A 246 -7.65 16.38 15.29
C SER A 246 -7.04 17.27 16.38
N VAL A 247 -6.84 18.55 16.07
CA VAL A 247 -6.32 19.51 17.05
C VAL A 247 -7.22 19.55 18.28
N GLY A 248 -6.64 19.42 19.47
CA GLY A 248 -7.36 19.32 20.76
C GLY A 248 -7.49 17.90 21.31
N GLN A 249 -7.30 16.88 20.47
CA GLN A 249 -7.19 15.48 20.90
C GLN A 249 -5.72 15.10 21.16
N THR A 250 -5.50 13.99 21.87
CA THR A 250 -4.17 13.44 22.16
C THR A 250 -4.10 11.98 21.72
N TRP A 251 -2.99 11.57 21.12
CA TRP A 251 -2.75 10.18 20.76
C TRP A 251 -2.29 9.38 22.00
N ASP A 252 -2.90 8.23 22.26
CA ASP A 252 -2.57 7.37 23.42
C ASP A 252 -1.74 6.12 23.06
N GLY A 253 -1.24 6.04 21.83
CA GLY A 253 -0.60 4.85 21.27
C GLY A 253 -1.54 3.98 20.43
N LYS A 254 -2.86 4.14 20.57
CA LYS A 254 -3.87 3.31 19.89
C LYS A 254 -4.97 4.13 19.19
N THR A 255 -5.45 5.18 19.82
CA THR A 255 -6.56 6.01 19.34
C THR A 255 -6.42 7.46 19.82
N CYS A 256 -7.32 8.33 19.34
CA CYS A 256 -7.35 9.74 19.70
C CYS A 256 -8.27 9.98 20.90
N GLN A 257 -7.69 10.41 22.02
CA GLN A 257 -8.40 10.69 23.26
C GLN A 257 -8.78 12.18 23.38
N GLY A 258 -9.84 12.44 24.14
CA GLY A 258 -10.36 13.78 24.36
C GLY A 258 -11.24 14.32 23.23
N LYS A 259 -11.67 15.58 23.36
CA LYS A 259 -12.53 16.25 22.39
C LYS A 259 -11.69 17.09 21.43
N ALA A 260 -12.00 16.99 20.14
CA ALA A 260 -11.45 17.93 19.16
C ALA A 260 -11.90 19.35 19.51
N LYS A 261 -10.97 20.30 19.40
CA LYS A 261 -11.25 21.73 19.58
C LYS A 261 -11.78 22.32 18.28
N GLU A 262 -12.53 23.39 18.41
CA GLU A 262 -12.98 24.20 17.29
C GLU A 262 -12.33 25.58 17.35
N PHE A 263 -12.13 26.18 16.18
CA PHE A 263 -11.41 27.44 16.03
C PHE A 263 -12.11 28.32 15.00
N LYS A 264 -12.02 29.64 15.21
CA LYS A 264 -12.27 30.60 14.13
C LYS A 264 -11.15 30.49 13.10
N TRP A 265 -11.42 30.83 11.84
CA TRP A 265 -10.45 30.59 10.76
C TRP A 265 -9.10 31.29 10.99
N LYS A 266 -9.08 32.48 11.61
CA LYS A 266 -7.83 33.17 11.97
C LYS A 266 -6.98 32.37 12.96
N GLU A 267 -7.62 31.74 13.94
CA GLU A 267 -6.97 30.92 14.96
C GLU A 267 -6.59 29.55 14.39
N ALA A 268 -7.44 28.98 13.53
CA ALA A 268 -7.19 27.74 12.80
C ALA A 268 -5.88 27.82 11.99
N LYS A 269 -5.66 28.93 11.28
CA LYS A 269 -4.41 29.18 10.53
C LYS A 269 -3.16 29.31 11.40
N GLN A 270 -3.32 29.56 12.69
CA GLN A 270 -2.21 29.64 13.64
C GLN A 270 -1.93 28.28 14.29
N GLN A 271 -2.74 27.25 14.04
CA GLN A 271 -2.51 25.93 14.59
C GLN A 271 -1.28 25.29 13.93
N THR A 272 -0.34 24.92 14.77
CA THR A 272 0.86 24.15 14.46
C THR A 272 1.11 23.19 15.62
N ALA A 273 2.07 22.28 15.47
CA ALA A 273 2.44 21.34 16.50
C ALA A 273 3.94 21.04 16.46
N ASN A 274 4.51 20.76 17.63
CA ASN A 274 5.76 20.04 17.77
C ASN A 274 5.37 18.60 18.10
N PHE A 275 5.34 17.73 17.09
CA PHE A 275 4.82 16.37 17.23
C PHE A 275 5.74 15.37 16.53
N VAL A 276 6.05 14.29 17.24
CA VAL A 276 6.97 13.20 16.82
C VAL A 276 8.30 13.69 16.22
N GLY A 277 8.86 14.76 16.80
CA GLY A 277 10.15 15.33 16.38
C GLY A 277 10.07 16.34 15.24
N TYR A 278 8.89 16.62 14.71
CA TYR A 278 8.68 17.62 13.66
C TYR A 278 7.94 18.86 14.17
N SER A 279 8.30 20.03 13.65
CA SER A 279 7.79 21.35 14.06
C SER A 279 7.12 22.14 12.92
N ASP A 280 7.05 21.56 11.72
CA ASP A 280 6.54 22.13 10.47
C ASP A 280 5.09 21.71 10.17
N TRP A 281 4.38 21.19 11.18
CA TRP A 281 2.96 20.86 11.07
C TRP A 281 2.11 22.11 10.82
N ARG A 282 1.25 22.03 9.81
CA ARG A 282 0.42 23.15 9.34
C ARG A 282 -1.02 22.73 9.06
N ILE A 283 -1.91 23.70 8.99
CA ILE A 283 -3.26 23.48 8.44
C ILE A 283 -3.15 23.11 6.94
N PRO A 284 -3.91 22.12 6.45
CA PRO A 284 -3.90 21.73 5.04
C PRO A 284 -4.53 22.80 4.15
N THR A 285 -4.13 22.85 2.89
CA THR A 285 -4.91 23.54 1.85
C THR A 285 -6.22 22.81 1.60
N ILE A 286 -7.17 23.44 0.89
CA ILE A 286 -8.42 22.77 0.55
C ILE A 286 -8.20 21.55 -0.38
N GLU A 287 -7.21 21.60 -1.26
CA GLU A 287 -6.87 20.48 -2.14
C GLU A 287 -6.35 19.29 -1.34
N GLU A 288 -5.49 19.54 -0.35
CA GLU A 288 -4.97 18.53 0.57
C GLU A 288 -6.07 17.98 1.49
N LEU A 289 -6.90 18.83 2.09
CA LEU A 289 -7.95 18.38 3.01
C LEU A 289 -8.99 17.49 2.31
N ARG A 290 -9.31 17.79 1.05
CA ARG A 290 -10.20 16.95 0.23
C ARG A 290 -9.65 15.55 0.00
N THR A 291 -8.33 15.31 0.06
CA THR A 291 -7.79 13.96 -0.15
C THR A 291 -8.13 12.99 0.98
N LEU A 292 -8.49 13.52 2.16
CA LEU A 292 -8.94 12.73 3.30
C LEU A 292 -10.37 12.19 3.14
N THR A 293 -11.20 12.82 2.31
CA THR A 293 -12.57 12.37 2.09
C THR A 293 -12.58 10.97 1.50
N TYR A 294 -13.23 10.06 2.22
CA TYR A 294 -13.38 8.65 1.86
C TYR A 294 -14.86 8.24 1.84
N CYS A 295 -15.34 7.83 0.67
CA CYS A 295 -16.70 7.33 0.49
C CYS A 295 -16.71 5.80 0.57
N SER A 296 -17.22 5.24 1.67
CA SER A 296 -17.16 3.79 1.92
C SER A 296 -18.00 2.95 0.95
N ASN A 297 -18.98 3.57 0.28
CA ASN A 297 -19.76 2.98 -0.80
C ASN A 297 -19.10 3.08 -2.18
N GLY A 298 -17.96 3.76 -2.29
CA GLY A 298 -17.24 3.94 -3.54
C GLY A 298 -17.79 5.02 -4.47
N GLU A 299 -18.83 5.75 -4.09
CA GLU A 299 -19.51 6.73 -4.94
C GLU A 299 -19.34 8.18 -4.42
N PRO A 300 -18.96 9.16 -5.27
CA PRO A 300 -18.66 9.05 -6.70
C PRO A 300 -17.30 8.39 -7.00
N ALA A 301 -16.38 8.43 -6.04
CA ALA A 301 -15.14 7.65 -6.02
C ALA A 301 -14.75 7.41 -4.55
N TYR A 302 -14.00 6.34 -4.27
CA TYR A 302 -13.53 6.07 -2.91
C TYR A 302 -12.77 7.23 -2.29
N PHE A 303 -11.95 7.96 -3.07
CA PHE A 303 -11.24 9.16 -2.62
C PHE A 303 -11.48 10.31 -3.59
N ASN A 304 -11.66 11.52 -3.06
CA ASN A 304 -11.87 12.72 -3.86
C ASN A 304 -10.56 13.20 -4.56
N ASN A 305 -9.39 12.71 -4.15
CA ASN A 305 -8.07 13.00 -4.76
C ASN A 305 -7.81 14.49 -5.02
N GLY A 306 -8.28 15.37 -4.12
CA GLY A 306 -8.08 16.82 -4.21
C GLY A 306 -8.91 17.50 -5.28
N LYS A 307 -9.75 16.75 -6.03
CA LYS A 307 -10.63 17.32 -7.04
C LYS A 307 -11.63 18.26 -6.39
N MET A 308 -11.87 19.39 -7.05
CA MET A 308 -12.90 20.33 -6.64
C MET A 308 -14.24 19.61 -6.80
N GLY A 309 -14.85 19.21 -5.69
CA GLY A 309 -16.04 18.34 -5.69
C GLY A 309 -17.27 18.94 -6.39
N PHE A 310 -17.16 20.10 -7.04
CA PHE A 310 -18.33 20.87 -7.42
C PHE A 310 -18.25 21.74 -8.68
N LYS A 311 -17.14 21.77 -9.45
CA LYS A 311 -17.18 22.42 -10.78
C LYS A 311 -17.69 21.49 -11.88
N GLU A 312 -17.39 20.19 -11.80
CA GLU A 312 -17.86 19.23 -12.81
C GLU A 312 -19.38 18.97 -12.72
N TYR A 313 -19.96 18.90 -11.52
CA TYR A 313 -21.41 18.63 -11.35
C TYR A 313 -22.32 19.82 -11.63
N LYS A 314 -21.85 21.07 -11.47
CA LYS A 314 -22.61 22.26 -11.88
C LYS A 314 -22.83 22.35 -13.39
N ALA A 315 -21.95 21.75 -14.19
CA ALA A 315 -22.03 21.79 -15.65
C ALA A 315 -23.05 20.79 -16.23
N GLN A 316 -23.43 19.74 -15.49
CA GLN A 316 -24.26 18.62 -16.01
C GLN A 316 -25.66 18.52 -15.39
N GLY A 317 -25.97 19.35 -14.39
CA GLY A 317 -27.24 19.31 -13.68
C GLY A 317 -27.23 18.30 -12.53
N LYS A 318 -27.68 18.73 -11.35
CA LYS A 318 -27.75 17.91 -10.14
C LYS A 318 -28.89 16.88 -10.28
N PRO A 319 -28.64 15.56 -10.16
CA PRO A 319 -29.73 14.59 -10.05
C PRO A 319 -30.56 14.85 -8.79
N SER A 320 -31.89 14.75 -8.91
CA SER A 320 -32.80 14.81 -7.75
C SER A 320 -32.48 13.68 -6.76
N GLY A 321 -32.28 14.00 -5.47
CA GLY A 321 -31.97 13.00 -4.43
C GLY A 321 -30.47 12.82 -4.13
N PHE A 322 -29.60 13.61 -4.76
CA PHE A 322 -28.15 13.57 -4.51
C PHE A 322 -27.77 14.49 -3.32
N ASP A 323 -27.24 13.91 -2.25
CA ASP A 323 -26.59 14.68 -1.17
C ASP A 323 -25.20 15.13 -1.65
N TRP A 324 -24.77 16.34 -1.30
CA TRP A 324 -23.47 16.84 -1.74
C TRP A 324 -22.36 16.04 -1.03
N GLY A 325 -21.33 15.61 -1.76
CA GLY A 325 -20.22 14.80 -1.22
C GLY A 325 -20.28 13.35 -1.71
N CYS A 326 -20.14 12.38 -0.79
CA CYS A 326 -20.36 10.96 -1.05
C CYS A 326 -21.82 10.73 -1.42
N ALA A 327 -22.06 10.07 -2.56
CA ALA A 327 -23.41 9.86 -3.09
C ALA A 327 -24.22 8.90 -2.19
N GLY A 328 -25.56 9.00 -2.24
CA GLY A 328 -26.49 8.13 -1.51
C GLY A 328 -27.30 8.86 -0.42
N ASP A 329 -28.27 8.18 0.18
CA ASP A 329 -28.97 8.68 1.36
C ASP A 329 -27.92 8.80 2.47
N SER A 330 -27.62 10.02 2.92
CA SER A 330 -26.62 10.25 3.95
C SER A 330 -26.93 9.47 5.22
N SER A 331 -28.17 9.06 5.48
CA SER A 331 -28.53 8.24 6.64
C SER A 331 -28.31 6.72 6.47
N LYS A 332 -28.00 6.20 5.26
CA LYS A 332 -28.06 4.75 4.99
C LYS A 332 -26.91 4.15 4.18
N ASP A 333 -26.17 4.93 3.38
CA ASP A 333 -25.34 4.33 2.34
C ASP A 333 -23.82 4.47 2.54
N HIS A 334 -23.32 5.25 3.51
CA HIS A 334 -21.88 5.36 3.78
C HIS A 334 -21.53 5.56 5.26
N GLU A 335 -20.30 5.17 5.63
CA GLU A 335 -19.74 5.35 6.96
C GLU A 335 -19.54 6.82 7.29
N LYS A 336 -19.82 7.20 8.55
CA LYS A 336 -19.60 8.55 9.07
C LYS A 336 -18.68 8.54 10.28
N PRO A 337 -17.68 9.46 10.35
CA PRO A 337 -17.29 10.41 9.32
C PRO A 337 -16.79 9.76 8.02
N THR A 338 -16.91 10.48 6.90
CA THR A 338 -16.47 10.11 5.54
C THR A 338 -14.96 10.27 5.38
N ILE A 339 -14.22 9.53 6.21
CA ILE A 339 -12.76 9.46 6.27
C ILE A 339 -12.39 8.02 6.60
N VAL A 340 -11.17 7.56 6.30
CA VAL A 340 -10.73 6.21 6.70
C VAL A 340 -10.58 6.15 8.23
N GLN A 341 -11.65 5.80 8.94
CA GLN A 341 -11.75 5.93 10.40
C GLN A 341 -10.73 5.07 11.16
N SER A 342 -10.32 3.94 10.60
CA SER A 342 -9.25 3.11 11.15
C SER A 342 -7.86 3.79 11.10
N VAL A 343 -7.67 4.75 10.20
CA VAL A 343 -6.48 5.61 10.13
C VAL A 343 -6.67 6.85 10.99
N PHE A 344 -7.86 7.47 10.95
CA PHE A 344 -8.18 8.72 11.65
C PHE A 344 -9.27 8.50 12.71
N PRO A 345 -8.95 7.81 13.81
CA PRO A 345 -9.96 7.42 14.78
C PRO A 345 -10.50 8.62 15.56
N ASN A 346 -11.74 8.51 16.04
CA ASN A 346 -12.43 9.54 16.81
C ASN A 346 -12.44 10.92 16.13
N THR A 347 -12.45 10.95 14.79
CA THR A 347 -12.65 12.18 14.02
C THR A 347 -14.10 12.65 14.22
N PRO A 348 -14.34 13.90 14.62
CA PRO A 348 -15.69 14.48 14.59
C PRO A 348 -16.34 14.36 13.20
N SER A 349 -17.60 13.94 13.18
CA SER A 349 -18.44 13.97 11.97
C SER A 349 -18.99 15.38 11.75
N ASP A 350 -18.09 16.32 11.50
CA ASP A 350 -18.39 17.75 11.44
C ASP A 350 -17.47 18.49 10.44
N TRP A 351 -17.55 19.82 10.41
CA TRP A 351 -16.81 20.70 9.52
C TRP A 351 -15.35 20.90 9.97
N PHE A 352 -14.44 20.85 9.00
CA PHE A 352 -13.01 21.05 9.19
C PHE A 352 -12.49 22.17 8.32
N TRP A 353 -11.82 23.14 8.93
CA TRP A 353 -11.18 24.22 8.21
C TRP A 353 -10.03 23.73 7.34
N SER A 354 -9.96 24.27 6.13
CA SER A 354 -8.71 24.37 5.38
C SER A 354 -8.04 25.74 5.61
N GLY A 355 -6.75 25.83 5.31
CA GLY A 355 -6.00 27.08 5.27
C GLY A 355 -6.30 27.95 4.06
N SER A 356 -7.15 27.50 3.13
CA SER A 356 -7.42 28.18 1.86
C SER A 356 -8.48 29.28 2.01
N PRO A 357 -8.14 30.56 1.71
CA PRO A 357 -9.12 31.64 1.69
C PRO A 357 -10.07 31.52 0.48
N TYR A 358 -11.25 32.13 0.58
CA TYR A 358 -12.06 32.40 -0.61
C TYR A 358 -11.63 33.72 -1.26
N ALA A 359 -11.23 33.67 -2.53
CA ALA A 359 -10.67 34.82 -3.23
C ALA A 359 -11.71 35.93 -3.51
N ALA A 360 -12.96 35.56 -3.81
CA ALA A 360 -13.98 36.52 -4.20
C ALA A 360 -14.58 37.28 -3.01
N VAL A 361 -14.62 36.67 -1.82
CA VAL A 361 -15.18 37.31 -0.62
C VAL A 361 -14.29 37.02 0.59
N SER A 362 -13.66 38.07 1.10
CA SER A 362 -12.65 37.99 2.18
C SER A 362 -13.19 37.56 3.54
N SER A 363 -14.52 37.55 3.75
CA SER A 363 -15.15 37.05 4.96
C SER A 363 -15.29 35.52 5.01
N TYR A 364 -15.03 34.83 3.89
CA TYR A 364 -15.20 33.37 3.78
C TYR A 364 -13.86 32.63 3.63
N ALA A 365 -13.90 31.35 3.99
CA ALA A 365 -12.84 30.39 3.77
C ALA A 365 -13.42 29.00 3.49
N TRP A 366 -12.60 28.10 2.95
CA TRP A 366 -13.01 26.76 2.55
C TRP A 366 -12.94 25.76 3.71
N TYR A 367 -13.92 24.87 3.78
CA TYR A 367 -13.95 23.74 4.72
C TYR A 367 -14.35 22.44 4.01
N VAL A 368 -14.11 21.30 4.66
CA VAL A 368 -14.67 19.99 4.31
C VAL A 368 -15.60 19.52 5.43
N TYR A 369 -16.79 19.02 5.09
CA TYR A 369 -17.75 18.44 6.02
C TYR A 369 -17.61 16.93 6.04
N PHE A 370 -17.01 16.34 7.08
CA PHE A 370 -16.83 14.89 7.13
C PHE A 370 -18.10 14.12 7.47
N TYR A 371 -19.26 14.76 7.63
CA TYR A 371 -20.53 14.03 7.76
C TYR A 371 -20.95 13.36 6.45
N ASN A 372 -20.74 14.01 5.31
CA ASN A 372 -21.08 13.47 3.98
C ASN A 372 -19.99 13.75 2.93
N GLY A 373 -18.88 14.40 3.29
CA GLY A 373 -17.69 14.54 2.45
C GLY A 373 -17.69 15.73 1.49
N TYR A 374 -18.71 16.61 1.49
CA TYR A 374 -18.65 17.82 0.65
C TYR A 374 -17.71 18.88 1.19
N ASP A 375 -17.29 19.79 0.31
CA ASP A 375 -16.58 21.01 0.67
C ASP A 375 -17.40 22.24 0.29
N ASP A 376 -17.33 23.29 1.10
CA ASP A 376 -18.02 24.56 0.84
C ASP A 376 -17.33 25.71 1.58
N LEU A 377 -17.97 26.88 1.58
CA LEU A 377 -17.52 28.12 2.19
C LEU A 377 -18.25 28.36 3.51
N SER A 378 -17.50 28.71 4.54
CA SER A 378 -18.06 29.19 5.80
C SER A 378 -17.47 30.55 6.16
N TYR A 379 -18.22 31.32 6.95
CA TYR A 379 -17.72 32.57 7.48
C TYR A 379 -16.51 32.32 8.38
N ARG A 380 -15.48 33.17 8.27
CA ARG A 380 -14.23 33.04 9.04
C ARG A 380 -14.41 33.14 10.56
N PHE A 381 -15.58 33.58 11.03
CA PHE A 381 -15.94 33.67 12.45
C PHE A 381 -16.64 32.41 13.00
N SER A 382 -16.97 31.44 12.14
CA SER A 382 -17.53 30.15 12.54
C SER A 382 -16.45 29.30 13.23
N ASN A 383 -16.87 28.50 14.21
CA ASN A 383 -16.01 27.55 14.91
C ASN A 383 -16.06 26.20 14.20
N LEU A 384 -14.92 25.76 13.66
CA LEU A 384 -14.79 24.46 12.97
C LEU A 384 -13.53 23.75 13.47
N HIS A 385 -13.45 22.44 13.27
CA HIS A 385 -12.29 21.65 13.66
C HIS A 385 -11.09 21.84 12.73
N VAL A 386 -9.93 21.39 13.18
CA VAL A 386 -8.67 21.44 12.43
C VAL A 386 -7.96 20.09 12.55
N ARG A 387 -7.34 19.67 11.45
CA ARG A 387 -6.37 18.57 11.41
C ARG A 387 -5.10 19.10 10.77
N LEU A 388 -3.94 18.69 11.26
CA LEU A 388 -2.65 19.16 10.75
C LEU A 388 -2.03 18.14 9.81
N VAL A 389 -1.30 18.69 8.84
CA VAL A 389 -0.55 17.98 7.82
C VAL A 389 0.86 18.56 7.75
N ARG A 390 1.80 17.79 7.23
CA ARG A 390 3.10 18.26 6.75
C ARG A 390 3.45 17.55 5.45
N ASP A 391 4.43 18.11 4.74
CA ASP A 391 4.96 17.48 3.54
C ASP A 391 5.70 16.20 3.97
N GLY A 392 5.48 15.08 3.28
CA GLY A 392 6.28 13.88 3.48
C GLY A 392 7.69 14.10 2.96
N GLN A 393 8.67 13.62 3.73
CA GLN A 393 10.09 13.82 3.43
C GLN A 393 10.58 12.90 2.33
#